data_AF-A0A9D1C4D3-F1
#
_entry.id   AF-A0A9D1C4D3-F1
#
_cell.length_a   1.000
_cell.length_b   1.000
_cell.length_c   1.000
_cell.angle_alpha   90.00
_cell.angle_beta   90.00
_cell.angle_gamma   90.00
#
_symmetry.space_group_name_H-M   'P 1'
#
loop_
_entity.id
_entity.type
_entity.pdbx_description
1 polymer ?
#
loop_
_entity_poly.entity_id
_entity_poly.type
_entity_poly.pdbx_seq_one_letter_code
_entity_poly.pdbx_strand_id
1 'polypeptide(L)' 'GLKIYEELRKRKIYIRYFNKPRISDYIRITIGTDEQMKILIEVMKDIVG' A
#
# COMPACT_ATOMS: atom_id res chain seq x y z
N GLY A 1 -4.06 8.49 4.30
CA GLY A 1 -3.52 7.36 3.51
C GLY A 1 -2.65 7.71 2.29
N LEU A 2 -2.49 8.98 1.88
CA LEU A 2 -1.81 9.35 0.62
C LEU A 2 -0.29 9.06 0.59
N LYS A 3 0.44 9.32 1.70
CA LYS A 3 1.89 9.08 1.79
C LYS A 3 2.27 7.63 1.53
N ILE A 4 1.51 6.69 2.10
CA ILE A 4 1.74 5.25 1.92
C ILE A 4 1.52 4.85 0.46
N TYR A 5 0.51 5.42 -0.21
CA TYR A 5 0.27 5.19 -1.63
C TYR A 5 1.44 5.64 -2.50
N GLU A 6 1.98 6.83 -2.25
CA GLU A 6 3.11 7.35 -3.01
C GLU A 6 4.39 6.52 -2.82
N GLU A 7 4.70 6.13 -1.59
CA GLU A 7 5.86 5.28 -1.30
C GLU A 7 5.75 3.88 -1.90
N LEU A 8 4.57 3.25 -1.81
CA LEU A 8 4.32 1.97 -2.48
C LEU A 8 4.44 2.10 -4.00
N ARG A 9 3.93 3.19 -4.58
CA ARG A 9 4.02 3.45 -6.02
C ARG A 9 5.48 3.62 -6.49
N LYS A 10 6.35 4.28 -5.71
CA LYS A 10 7.80 4.38 -6.00
C LYS A 10 8.46 3.00 -6.07
N ARG A 11 8.04 2.08 -5.21
CA ARG A 11 8.52 0.69 -5.15
C ARG A 11 7.83 -0.23 -6.17
N LYS A 12 7.12 0.32 -7.16
CA LYS A 12 6.34 -0.38 -8.20
C LYS A 12 5.20 -1.26 -7.66
N ILE A 13 4.73 -0.99 -6.44
CA ILE A 13 3.58 -1.68 -5.84
C ILE A 13 2.32 -0.84 -6.07
N TYR A 14 1.38 -1.39 -6.83
CA TYR A 14 0.14 -0.72 -7.18
C TYR A 14 -0.99 -1.14 -6.24
N ILE A 15 -1.42 -0.19 -5.41
CA ILE A 15 -2.58 -0.35 -4.52
C ILE A 15 -3.70 0.61 -4.90
N ARG A 16 -4.94 0.31 -4.48
CA ARG A 16 -6.09 1.18 -4.74
C ARG A 16 -6.29 2.11 -3.55
N TYR A 17 -6.04 3.40 -3.76
CA TYR A 17 -6.37 4.46 -2.80
C TYR A 17 -7.74 5.05 -3.13
N PHE A 18 -8.55 5.34 -2.11
CA PHE A 18 -9.85 5.99 -2.27
C PHE A 18 -9.81 7.40 -1.69
N ASN A 19 -9.86 8.42 -2.57
CA ASN A 19 -9.95 9.82 -2.17
C ASN A 19 -11.40 10.23 -1.86
N LYS A 20 -12.03 9.56 -0.89
CA LYS A 20 -13.34 9.96 -0.35
C LYS A 20 -13.16 10.38 1.11
N PRO A 21 -13.81 11.46 1.59
CA PRO A 21 -13.56 12.04 2.91
C PRO A 21 -13.76 11.09 4.11
N ARG A 22 -14.54 10.01 3.96
CA ARG A 22 -14.72 8.98 5.02
C ARG A 22 -13.69 7.85 4.96
N ILE A 23 -13.01 7.66 3.84
CA ILE A 23 -12.13 6.50 3.60
C ILE A 23 -10.75 6.90 3.05
N SER A 24 -10.40 8.19 3.13
CA SER A 24 -9.10 8.74 2.73
C SER A 24 -7.93 8.22 3.55
N ASP A 25 -8.21 7.55 4.67
CA ASP A 25 -7.19 6.90 5.49
C ASP A 25 -7.03 5.41 5.21
N TYR A 26 -7.92 4.82 4.40
CA TYR A 26 -7.85 3.42 4.04
C TYR A 26 -7.28 3.22 2.64
N ILE A 27 -6.52 2.13 2.49
CA ILE A 27 -6.01 1.62 1.23
C ILE A 27 -6.57 0.22 1.01
N ARG A 28 -6.86 -0.12 -0.24
CA ARG A 28 -7.27 -1.47 -0.63
C ARG A 28 -6.14 -2.13 -1.40
N ILE A 29 -5.67 -3.25 -0.86
CA ILE A 29 -4.62 -4.09 -1.44
C ILE A 29 -5.31 -5.31 -2.07
N THR A 30 -4.93 -5.65 -3.29
CA THR A 30 -5.33 -6.92 -3.90
C THR A 30 -4.36 -8.00 -3.43
N ILE A 31 -4.88 -9.12 -2.91
CA ILE A 31 -4.05 -10.25 -2.50
C ILE A 31 -3.58 -10.98 -3.76
N GLY A 32 -2.25 -11.06 -3.92
CA GLY A 32 -1.59 -11.76 -5.01
C GLY A 32 -0.99 -13.09 -4.53
N THR A 33 0.18 -13.44 -5.05
CA THR A 33 0.95 -14.61 -4.58
C THR A 33 1.62 -14.35 -3.24
N ASP A 34 1.98 -15.40 -2.52
CA ASP A 34 2.63 -15.29 -1.20
C ASP A 34 3.94 -14.48 -1.25
N GLU A 35 4.72 -14.62 -2.32
CA GLU A 35 5.94 -13.83 -2.52
C GLU A 35 5.63 -12.33 -2.68
N GLN A 36 4.62 -11.97 -3.46
CA GLN A 36 4.17 -10.59 -3.61
C GLN A 36 3.68 -10.02 -2.28
N MET A 37 2.96 -10.83 -1.49
CA MET A 37 2.48 -10.42 -0.17
C MET A 37 3.63 -10.25 0.84
N LYS A 38 4.65 -11.11 0.80
CA LYS A 38 5.87 -10.97 1.63
C LYS A 38 6.60 -9.66 1.33
N ILE A 39 6.84 -9.36 0.05
CA ILE A 39 7.49 -8.11 -0.39
C ILE A 39 6.66 -6.91 0.09
N LEU A 40 5.33 -6.97 -0.05
CA LEU A 40 4.46 -5.88 0.40
C LEU A 40 4.56 -5.65 1.91
N ILE A 41 4.57 -6.71 2.72
CA ILE A 41 4.70 -6.60 4.18
C ILE A 41 6.06 -6.02 4.57
N GLU A 42 7.13 -6.46 3.94
CA GLU A 42 8.49 -5.93 4.18
C GLU A 42 8.55 -4.44 3.86
N VAL A 43 8.04 -4.05 2.69
CA VAL A 43 7.97 -2.65 2.29
C VAL A 43 7.10 -1.83 3.24
N MET A 44 5.98 -2.38 3.70
CA MET A 44 5.06 -1.67 4.60
C MET A 44 5.70 -1.48 5.99
N LYS A 45 6.54 -2.41 6.44
CA LYS A 45 7.34 -2.25 7.66
C LYS A 45 8.36 -1.12 7.52
N ASP A 46 9.05 -1.00 6.39
CA ASP A 46 9.98 0.11 6.16
C ASP A 46 9.32 1.49 6.15
N ILE A 47 8.07 1.56 5.68
CA ILE A 47 7.34 2.84 5.54
C ILE A 47 6.71 3.29 6.88
N VAL A 48 6.33 2.34 7.74
CA VAL A 48 5.64 2.59 9.02
C VAL A 48 6.59 2.58 10.21
N GLY A 49 7.74 1.90 10.11
CA GLY A 49 8.81 1.91 11.10
C GLY A 49 9.61 3.21 11.08
#